data_AF-A0A174CX62-F1
#
_entry.id   AF-A0A174CX62-F1
#
_cell.length_a   1.000
_cell.length_b   1.000
_cell.length_c   1.000
_cell.angle_alpha   90.00
_cell.angle_beta   90.00
_cell.angle_gamma   90.00
#
_symmetry.space_group_name_H-M   'P 1'
#
loop_
_entity.id
_entity.type
_entity.pdbx_description
1 polymer ?
#
loop_
_entity_poly.entity_id
_entity_poly.type
_entity_poly.pdbx_seq_one_letter_code
_entity_poly.pdbx_strand_id
1 'polypeptide(L)'
;MYEDFVPERLAKLRTQKGVSARDMSLSLGQANNYINNIENKKSLPAMQSFFYICEYLGVTPQEFFDEGNTYPETLKEFIAEARQLDPQSMQYILGIMKELNSRK
;
A
#
# COMPACT_ATOMS: atom_id res chain seq x y z
N MET A 1 -5.48 6.18 13.40
CA MET A 1 -5.12 6.52 12.00
C MET A 1 -4.57 5.30 11.25
N TYR A 2 -3.54 4.59 11.75
CA TYR A 2 -3.08 3.34 11.13
C TYR A 2 -3.74 2.07 11.67
N GLU A 3 -4.27 2.13 12.90
CA GLU A 3 -4.96 1.02 13.56
C GLU A 3 -6.25 0.59 12.86
N ASP A 4 -6.86 1.50 12.08
CA ASP A 4 -8.01 1.19 11.24
C ASP A 4 -7.58 0.84 9.81
N PHE A 5 -6.61 1.60 9.27
CA PHE A 5 -6.12 1.46 7.90
C PHE A 5 -5.54 0.07 7.63
N VAL A 6 -4.58 -0.39 8.44
CA VAL A 6 -3.85 -1.65 8.15
C VAL A 6 -4.80 -2.84 8.14
N PRO A 7 -5.70 -3.00 9.13
CA PRO A 7 -6.73 -4.04 9.10
C PRO A 7 -7.64 -3.99 7.87
N GLU A 8 -8.15 -2.81 7.53
CA GLU A 8 -9.09 -2.63 6.41
C GLU A 8 -8.41 -2.86 5.06
N ARG A 9 -7.19 -2.34 4.88
CA ARG A 9 -6.38 -2.53 3.69
C ARG A 9 -5.96 -3.98 3.49
N LEU A 10 -5.56 -4.66 4.57
CA LEU A 10 -5.22 -6.08 4.55
C LEU A 10 -6.42 -6.91 4.10
N ALA A 11 -7.60 -6.67 4.69
CA ALA A 11 -8.83 -7.36 4.31
C ALA A 11 -9.20 -7.14 2.83
N LYS A 12 -9.05 -5.90 2.34
CA LYS A 12 -9.30 -5.55 0.94
C LYS A 12 -8.36 -6.29 -0.02
N LEU A 13 -7.06 -6.22 0.19
CA LEU A 13 -6.08 -6.88 -0.68
C LEU A 13 -6.21 -8.41 -0.62
N ARG A 14 -6.48 -8.96 0.57
CA ARG A 14 -6.71 -10.39 0.75
C ARG A 14 -7.94 -10.88 -0.02
N THR A 15 -9.06 -10.16 0.08
CA THR A 15 -10.30 -10.53 -0.62
C THR A 15 -10.16 -10.38 -2.13
N GLN A 16 -9.45 -9.36 -2.62
CA GLN A 16 -9.09 -9.22 -4.04
C GLN A 16 -8.26 -10.40 -4.56
N LYS A 17 -7.35 -10.94 -3.73
CA LYS A 17 -6.57 -12.15 -4.05
C LYS A 17 -7.40 -13.44 -3.97
N GLY A 18 -8.62 -13.39 -3.42
CA GLY A 18 -9.54 -14.53 -3.35
C GLY A 18 -9.20 -15.58 -2.29
N VAL A 19 -8.45 -15.22 -1.24
CA VAL A 19 -8.01 -16.17 -0.20
C VAL A 19 -8.68 -15.89 1.15
N SER A 20 -8.93 -16.94 1.94
CA SER A 20 -9.48 -16.77 3.29
C SER A 20 -8.43 -16.28 4.28
N ALA A 21 -8.84 -15.58 5.35
CA ALA A 21 -7.93 -15.16 6.42
C ALA A 21 -7.22 -16.35 7.08
N ARG A 22 -7.92 -17.49 7.19
CA ARG A 22 -7.36 -18.74 7.68
C ARG A 22 -6.25 -19.28 6.79
N ASP A 23 -6.52 -19.41 5.49
CA ASP A 23 -5.55 -19.97 4.53
C ASP A 23 -4.31 -19.08 4.42
N MET A 24 -4.51 -17.77 4.40
CA MET A 24 -3.40 -16.81 4.43
C MET A 24 -2.57 -16.93 5.71
N SER A 25 -3.21 -17.08 6.88
CA SER A 25 -2.49 -17.27 8.14
C SER A 25 -1.61 -18.53 8.10
N LEU A 26 -2.16 -19.65 7.63
CA LEU A 26 -1.43 -20.92 7.53
C LEU A 26 -0.30 -20.85 6.50
N SER A 27 -0.52 -20.18 5.36
CA SER A 27 0.50 -19.98 4.32
C SER A 27 1.66 -19.10 4.79
N LEU A 28 1.41 -18.18 5.73
CA LEU A 28 2.42 -17.36 6.39
C LEU A 28 3.11 -18.09 7.57
N GLY A 29 2.79 -19.37 7.80
CA GLY A 29 3.32 -20.14 8.93
C GLY A 29 2.82 -19.68 10.30
N GLN A 30 1.69 -18.97 10.34
CA GLN A 30 1.09 -18.42 11.56
C GLN A 30 -0.09 -19.26 12.05
N ALA A 31 -0.53 -19.02 13.29
CA ALA A 31 -1.75 -19.61 13.82
C ALA A 31 -2.97 -19.21 12.96
N ASN A 32 -3.96 -20.11 12.84
CA ASN A 32 -5.10 -19.97 11.93
C ASN A 32 -5.97 -18.69 12.11
N ASN A 33 -5.81 -18.00 13.24
CA ASN A 33 -6.53 -16.79 13.60
C ASN A 33 -5.69 -15.51 13.42
N TYR A 34 -4.43 -15.61 12.98
CA TYR A 34 -3.48 -14.49 12.94
C TYR A 34 -3.98 -13.33 12.08
N ILE A 35 -4.27 -13.57 10.80
CA ILE A 35 -4.79 -12.53 9.89
C ILE A 35 -6.14 -12.03 10.37
N ASN A 36 -7.01 -12.92 10.87
CA ASN A 36 -8.30 -12.53 11.41
C ASN A 36 -8.16 -11.58 12.63
N ASN A 37 -7.18 -11.80 13.50
CA ASN A 37 -6.92 -10.91 14.64
C ASN A 37 -6.46 -9.52 14.17
N ILE A 38 -5.67 -9.46 13.10
CA ILE A 38 -5.28 -8.18 12.49
C ILE A 38 -6.50 -7.48 11.90
N GLU A 39 -7.28 -8.16 11.05
CA GLU A 39 -8.46 -7.58 10.38
C GLU A 39 -9.53 -7.10 11.37
N ASN A 40 -9.63 -7.75 12.54
CA ASN A 40 -10.56 -7.35 13.61
C ASN A 40 -9.94 -6.38 14.63
N LYS A 41 -8.82 -5.73 14.29
CA LYS A 41 -8.18 -4.68 15.12
C LYS A 41 -7.73 -5.17 16.51
N LYS A 42 -7.55 -6.49 16.69
CA LYS A 42 -7.09 -7.08 17.95
C LYS A 42 -5.57 -6.99 18.12
N SER A 43 -4.85 -6.84 17.02
CA SER A 43 -3.39 -6.74 16.99
C SER A 43 -2.95 -6.09 15.69
N LEU A 44 -1.78 -5.45 15.68
CA LEU A 44 -1.07 -5.10 14.45
C LEU A 44 0.04 -6.12 14.18
N PRO A 45 0.38 -6.40 12.91
CA PRO A 45 1.54 -7.21 12.60
C PRO A 45 2.82 -6.49 13.05
N ALA A 46 3.78 -7.25 13.58
CA ALA A 46 5.14 -6.74 13.71
C ALA A 46 5.71 -6.43 12.31
N MET A 47 6.70 -5.54 12.22
CA MET A 47 7.22 -5.08 10.93
C MET A 47 7.73 -6.22 10.03
N GLN A 48 8.35 -7.24 10.63
CA GLN A 48 8.77 -8.43 9.89
C GLN A 48 7.59 -9.22 9.30
N SER A 49 6.56 -9.47 10.09
CA SER A 49 5.34 -10.14 9.61
C SER A 49 4.62 -9.33 8.54
N PHE A 50 4.66 -8.00 8.64
CA PHE A 50 4.11 -7.12 7.62
C PHE A 50 4.83 -7.28 6.26
N PHE A 51 6.16 -7.46 6.24
CA PHE A 51 6.85 -7.74 4.98
C PHE A 51 6.43 -9.07 4.37
N TYR A 52 6.29 -10.13 5.17
CA TYR A 52 5.78 -11.42 4.66
C TYR A 52 4.34 -11.32 4.16
N ILE A 53 3.50 -10.50 4.82
CA ILE A 53 2.15 -10.19 4.33
C ILE A 53 2.21 -9.49 2.97
N CYS A 54 3.09 -8.50 2.80
CA CYS A 54 3.28 -7.79 1.53
C CYS A 54 3.75 -8.73 0.42
N GLU A 55 4.77 -9.55 0.68
CA GLU A 55 5.27 -10.57 -0.25
C GLU A 55 4.17 -11.57 -0.63
N TYR A 56 3.42 -12.08 0.35
CA TYR A 56 2.32 -12.99 0.09
C TYR A 56 1.23 -12.35 -0.78
N LEU A 57 0.90 -11.08 -0.53
CA LEU A 57 -0.09 -10.35 -1.32
C LEU A 57 0.43 -9.95 -2.71
N GLY A 58 1.75 -9.91 -2.91
CA GLY A 58 2.38 -9.46 -4.16
C GLY A 58 2.40 -7.95 -4.30
N VAL A 59 2.45 -7.22 -3.18
CA VAL A 59 2.53 -5.75 -3.15
C VAL A 59 3.76 -5.32 -2.38
N THR A 60 4.32 -4.17 -2.72
CA THR A 60 5.33 -3.51 -1.89
C THR A 60 4.67 -2.83 -0.68
N PRO A 61 5.43 -2.54 0.39
CA PRO A 61 4.95 -1.70 1.49
C PRO A 61 4.35 -0.37 1.02
N GLN A 62 4.97 0.27 0.02
CA GLN A 62 4.47 1.53 -0.52
C GLN A 62 3.09 1.34 -1.16
N GLU A 63 2.91 0.34 -2.02
CA GLU A 63 1.63 0.02 -2.66
C GLU A 63 0.57 -0.46 -1.65
N PHE A 64 0.99 -1.10 -0.56
CA PHE A 64 0.09 -1.42 0.54
C PHE A 64 -0.54 -0.16 1.10
N PHE A 65 0.26 0.89 1.35
CA PHE A 65 -0.23 2.18 1.89
C PHE A 65 -0.80 3.13 0.82
N ASP A 66 -0.68 2.80 -0.46
CA ASP A 66 -1.18 3.63 -1.56
C ASP A 66 -2.66 3.32 -1.88
N GLU A 67 -3.57 4.09 -1.28
CA GLU A 67 -5.01 4.00 -1.54
C GLU A 67 -5.49 4.90 -2.69
N GLY A 68 -4.74 5.95 -3.01
CA GLY A 68 -5.20 7.07 -3.84
C GLY A 68 -4.73 7.03 -5.29
N ASN A 69 -3.93 6.05 -5.66
CA ASN A 69 -3.33 6.00 -6.98
C ASN A 69 -4.25 5.33 -8.01
N THR A 70 -5.10 6.15 -8.62
CA THR A 70 -5.97 5.73 -9.74
C THR A 70 -5.18 5.33 -10.99
N TYR A 71 -3.91 5.73 -11.10
CA TYR A 71 -3.07 5.55 -12.29
C TYR A 71 -1.67 5.01 -11.92
N PRO A 72 -1.57 3.77 -11.39
CA PRO A 72 -0.34 3.26 -10.79
C PRO A 72 0.86 3.21 -11.73
N GLU A 73 0.67 2.75 -12.97
CA GLU A 73 1.73 2.68 -13.97
C GLU A 73 2.22 4.08 -14.39
N THR A 74 1.30 4.97 -14.74
CA THR A 74 1.64 6.33 -15.18
C THR A 74 2.28 7.15 -14.06
N LEU A 75 1.81 7.02 -12.82
CA LEU A 75 2.41 7.72 -11.68
C LEU A 75 3.82 7.20 -11.39
N LYS A 76 4.04 5.88 -11.54
CA LYS A 76 5.36 5.26 -11.37
C LYS A 76 6.36 5.76 -12.41
N GLU A 77 5.97 5.81 -13.68
CA GLU A 77 6.77 6.39 -14.77
C GLU A 77 7.08 7.87 -14.50
N PHE A 78 6.06 8.66 -14.13
CA PHE A 78 6.24 10.07 -13.79
C PHE A 78 7.24 10.28 -12.66
N ILE A 79 7.17 9.48 -11.58
CA ILE A 79 8.11 9.55 -10.47
C ILE A 79 9.53 9.17 -10.92
N ALA A 80 9.68 8.17 -11.79
CA ALA A 80 10.97 7.74 -12.31
C ALA A 80 11.67 8.85 -13.12
N GLU A 81 10.92 9.56 -13.95
CA GLU A 81 11.43 10.72 -14.70
C GLU A 81 11.72 11.91 -13.78
N ALA A 82 10.79 12.21 -12.86
CA ALA A 82 10.94 13.34 -11.93
C ALA A 82 12.19 13.18 -11.04
N ARG A 83 12.56 11.96 -10.66
CA ARG A 83 13.78 11.68 -9.87
C ARG A 83 15.09 12.05 -10.57
N GLN A 84 15.07 12.22 -11.89
CA GLN A 84 16.26 12.58 -12.68
C GLN A 84 16.42 14.11 -12.84
N LEU A 85 15.40 14.89 -12.47
CA LEU A 85 15.41 16.34 -12.63
C LEU A 85 16.34 17.02 -11.61
N ASP A 86 16.97 18.11 -12.05
CA ASP A 86 17.64 19.03 -11.14
C ASP A 86 16.61 19.80 -10.28
N PRO A 87 17.03 20.39 -9.15
CA PRO A 87 16.12 21.08 -8.23
C PRO A 87 15.30 22.21 -8.87
N GLN A 88 15.85 22.94 -9.85
CA GLN A 88 15.17 24.05 -10.50
C GLN A 88 14.09 23.53 -11.47
N SER A 89 14.42 22.53 -12.29
CA SER A 89 13.45 21.88 -13.18
C SER A 89 12.31 21.22 -12.40
N MET A 90 12.61 20.57 -11.27
CA MET A 90 11.60 20.00 -10.37
C MET A 90 10.62 21.07 -9.85
N GLN A 91 11.12 22.27 -9.49
CA GLN A 91 10.26 23.35 -9.03
C GLN A 91 9.30 23.85 -10.12
N TYR A 92 9.74 23.92 -11.37
CA TYR A 92 8.86 24.32 -12.48
C TYR A 92 7.74 23.32 -12.70
N ILE A 93 8.06 22.02 -12.75
CA ILE A 93 7.05 20.96 -12.89
C ILE A 93 6.07 20.99 -11.72
N LEU A 94 6.57 21.12 -10.48
CA LEU A 94 5.73 21.21 -9.29
C LEU A 94 4.80 22.45 -9.34
N GLY A 95 5.28 23.58 -9.84
CA GLY A 95 4.49 24.79 -10.05
C GLY A 95 3.32 24.57 -11.01
N ILE A 96 3.58 23.94 -12.16
CA ILE A 96 2.54 23.59 -13.14
C ILE A 96 1.49 22.65 -12.51
N MET A 97 1.93 21.61 -11.80
CA MET A 97 1.01 20.67 -11.14
C MET A 97 0.10 21.36 -10.13
N LYS A 98 0.65 22.29 -9.33
CA LYS A 98 -0.13 23.06 -8.35
C LYS A 98 -1.19 23.93 -9.02
N GLU A 99 -0.82 24.62 -10.10
CA GLU A 99 -1.74 25.46 -10.88
C GLU A 99 -2.86 24.65 -11.55
N LEU A 100 -2.57 23.44 -12.04
CA LEU A 100 -3.60 22.57 -12.61
C LEU A 100 -4.58 22.07 -11.54
N ASN A 101 -4.10 21.80 -10.32
CA ASN A 101 -4.93 21.32 -9.23
C ASN A 101 -5.73 22.43 -8.53
N SER A 102 -5.27 23.69 -8.56
CA SER A 102 -6.00 24.83 -7.98
C SER A 102 -7.21 25.27 -8.81
N ARG A 103 -7.31 24.80 -10.06
CA ARG A 103 -8.42 25.09 -10.99
C ARG A 103 -9.59 24.10 -10.90
N LYS A 104 -9.55 23.17 -9.94
CA LYS A 104 -10.65 22.27 -9.59
C LYS A 104 -11.48 22.85 -8.45
#